data_AF-A0A952REQ1-F1
#
_entry.id   AF-A0A952REQ1-F1
#
_cell.length_a   1.000
_cell.length_b   1.000
_cell.length_c   1.000
_cell.angle_alpha   90.00
_cell.angle_beta   90.00
_cell.angle_gamma   90.00
#
_symmetry.space_group_name_H-M   'P 1'
#
loop_
_entity.id
_entity.type
_entity.pdbx_description
1 polymer ?
#
loop_
_entity_poly.entity_id
_entity_poly.type
_entity_poly.pdbx_seq_one_letter_code
_entity_poly.pdbx_strand_id
1 'polypeptide(L)'
;MSALSSAEVALLREVRLSDEDHGGLAGGELTGDDLEPMTRLCELGLVEALGEYGEAPDGEEDERAMGATALVYRITAAGVAALADHG
;
A
#
# COMPACT_ATOMS: atom_id res chain seq x y z
N MET A 1 19.53 4.12 2.90
CA MET A 1 18.25 3.46 2.59
C MET A 1 18.22 2.16 3.37
N SER A 2 17.21 1.92 4.18
CA SER A 2 17.01 0.63 4.83
C SER A 2 16.66 -0.40 3.75
N ALA A 3 17.33 -1.55 3.74
CA ALA A 3 17.02 -2.61 2.79
C ALA A 3 15.59 -3.12 3.00
N LEU A 4 14.86 -3.35 1.92
CA LEU A 4 13.52 -3.91 1.97
C LEU A 4 13.57 -5.38 2.40
N SER A 5 12.58 -5.80 3.19
CA SER A 5 12.38 -7.21 3.53
C SER A 5 11.81 -7.98 2.33
N SER A 6 11.89 -9.31 2.35
CA SER A 6 11.30 -10.15 1.29
C SER A 6 9.79 -9.95 1.18
N ALA A 7 9.09 -9.72 2.29
CA ALA A 7 7.65 -9.44 2.30
C ALA A 7 7.35 -8.07 1.66
N GLU A 8 8.13 -7.04 1.99
CA GLU A 8 8.00 -5.71 1.38
C GLU A 8 8.28 -5.76 -0.12
N VAL A 9 9.28 -6.51 -0.58
CA VAL A 9 9.57 -6.67 -2.01
C VAL A 9 8.44 -7.42 -2.72
N ALA A 10 7.91 -8.49 -2.12
CA ALA A 10 6.81 -9.26 -2.70
C ALA A 10 5.55 -8.38 -2.84
N LEU A 11 5.20 -7.66 -1.77
CA LEU A 11 4.03 -6.78 -1.76
C LEU A 11 4.19 -5.59 -2.71
N LEU A 12 5.39 -5.00 -2.80
CA LEU A 12 5.67 -3.92 -3.77
C LEU A 12 5.55 -4.41 -5.22
N ARG A 13 5.91 -5.67 -5.51
CA ARG A 13 5.68 -6.28 -6.83
C ARG A 13 4.20 -6.47 -7.11
N GLU A 14 3.42 -6.90 -6.12
CA GLU A 14 1.98 -7.06 -6.24
C GLU A 14 1.28 -5.72 -6.54
N VAL A 15 1.60 -4.68 -5.77
CA VAL A 15 1.09 -3.31 -6.01
C VAL A 15 1.42 -2.84 -7.43
N ARG A 16 2.62 -3.13 -7.94
CA ARG A 16 3.00 -2.78 -9.31
C ARG A 16 2.12 -3.49 -10.34
N LEU A 17 1.92 -4.81 -10.19
CA LEU A 17 1.10 -5.59 -11.11
C LEU A 17 -0.35 -5.09 -11.10
N SER A 18 -0.90 -4.84 -9.92
CA SER A 18 -2.25 -4.28 -9.77
C SER A 18 -2.36 -2.86 -10.33
N ASP A 19 -1.34 -2.01 -10.20
CA ASP A 19 -1.31 -0.67 -10.81
C ASP A 19 -1.30 -0.74 -12.34
N GLU A 20 -0.52 -1.66 -12.92
CA GLU A 20 -0.46 -1.91 -14.37
C GLU A 20 -1.76 -2.52 -14.92
N ASP A 21 -2.41 -3.42 -14.18
CA ASP A 21 -3.61 -4.14 -14.63
C ASP A 21 -4.92 -3.36 -14.42
N HIS A 22 -5.09 -2.73 -13.25
CA HIS A 22 -6.37 -2.13 -12.84
C HIS A 22 -6.25 -0.85 -12.00
N GLY A 23 -5.08 -0.21 -11.96
CA GLY A 23 -4.90 1.12 -11.35
C GLY A 23 -4.66 1.12 -9.84
N GLY A 24 -4.30 -0.03 -9.27
CA GLY A 24 -3.77 -0.16 -7.90
C GLY A 24 -4.32 -1.36 -7.15
N LEU A 25 -3.65 -1.75 -6.08
CA LEU A 25 -4.07 -2.85 -5.20
C LEU A 25 -5.15 -2.36 -4.24
N ALA A 26 -6.31 -3.02 -4.20
CA ALA A 26 -7.35 -2.62 -3.28
C ALA A 26 -6.97 -3.02 -1.84
N GLY A 27 -7.17 -2.13 -0.88
CA GLY A 27 -6.80 -2.40 0.51
C GLY A 27 -7.61 -3.51 1.17
N GLY A 28 -8.78 -3.85 0.61
CA GLY A 28 -9.55 -5.04 0.99
C GLY A 28 -8.91 -6.37 0.57
N GLU A 29 -7.90 -6.34 -0.29
CA GLU A 29 -7.12 -7.52 -0.69
C GLU A 29 -5.95 -7.78 0.27
N LEU A 30 -5.60 -6.80 1.12
CA LEU A 30 -4.52 -6.96 2.09
C LEU A 30 -4.92 -7.90 3.22
N THR A 31 -4.04 -8.86 3.52
CA THR A 31 -4.15 -9.70 4.70
C THR A 31 -3.53 -8.99 5.91
N GLY A 32 -3.77 -9.54 7.11
CA GLY A 32 -3.16 -8.99 8.34
C GLY A 32 -1.63 -8.94 8.30
N ASP A 33 -1.00 -9.88 7.59
CA ASP A 33 0.46 -9.94 7.43
C ASP A 33 0.98 -8.89 6.43
N ASP A 34 0.12 -8.33 5.59
CA ASP A 34 0.48 -7.31 4.59
C ASP A 34 0.38 -5.88 5.16
N LEU A 35 -0.36 -5.68 6.26
CA LEU A 35 -0.62 -4.35 6.82
C LEU A 35 0.64 -3.63 7.29
N GLU A 36 1.53 -4.33 8.02
CA GLU A 36 2.79 -3.74 8.48
C GLU A 36 3.75 -3.45 7.31
N PRO A 37 4.02 -4.40 6.39
CA PRO A 37 4.78 -4.11 5.17
C PRO A 37 4.19 -2.97 4.33
N MET A 38 2.87 -2.93 4.11
CA MET A 38 2.22 -1.88 3.33
C MET A 38 2.41 -0.50 3.97
N THR A 39 2.20 -0.41 5.29
CA THR A 39 2.40 0.83 6.05
C THR A 39 3.83 1.34 5.86
N ARG A 40 4.81 0.44 5.99
CA ARG A 40 6.21 0.80 5.82
C ARG A 40 6.55 1.22 4.39
N LEU A 41 6.00 0.56 3.38
CA LEU A 41 6.17 0.96 1.98
C LEU A 41 5.60 2.36 1.71
N CYS A 42 4.48 2.71 2.36
CA CYS A 42 3.89 4.05 2.30
C CYS A 42 4.77 5.09 3.00
N GLU A 43 5.28 4.79 4.20
CA GLU A 43 6.19 5.67 4.95
C GLU A 43 7.51 5.94 4.20
N LEU A 44 7.99 4.95 3.44
CA LEU A 44 9.16 5.08 2.56
C LEU A 44 8.86 5.82 1.25
N GLY A 45 7.60 6.17 0.98
CA GLY A 45 7.17 6.83 -0.25
C GLY A 45 7.26 5.95 -1.50
N LEU A 46 7.31 4.62 -1.33
CA LEU A 46 7.37 3.66 -2.44
C LEU A 46 5.98 3.30 -2.97
N VAL A 47 4.97 3.44 -2.10
CA VAL A 47 3.55 3.24 -2.42
C VAL A 47 2.78 4.47 -1.93
N GLU A 48 1.76 4.88 -2.68
CA GLU A 48 0.82 5.91 -2.29
C GLU A 48 -0.55 5.27 -2.04
N ALA A 49 -1.15 5.57 -0.89
CA ALA A 49 -2.51 5.14 -0.55
C ALA A 49 -3.51 6.22 -0.99
N LEU A 50 -4.41 5.87 -1.91
CA LEU A 50 -5.45 6.75 -2.41
C LEU A 50 -6.80 6.29 -1.86
N GLY A 51 -7.48 7.13 -1.09
CA GLY A 51 -8.82 6.87 -0.58
C GLY A 51 -9.78 8.01 -0.87
N GLU A 52 -11.07 7.71 -0.93
CA GLU A 52 -12.08 8.72 -0.64
C GLU A 52 -12.01 8.99 0.88
N TYR A 53 -11.43 10.13 1.27
CA TYR A 53 -11.58 10.63 2.65
C TYR A 53 -13.06 10.98 2.87
N GLY A 54 -13.86 9.99 3.26
CA GLY A 54 -15.10 10.22 3.99
C GLY A 54 -14.75 10.34 5.46
N GLU A 55 -14.31 11.52 5.89
CA GLU A 55 -14.19 11.83 7.31
C GLU A 55 -15.60 11.74 7.91
N ALA A 56 -15.92 10.66 8.64
CA ALA A 56 -17.12 10.64 9.47
C ALA A 56 -16.91 11.67 10.60
N PRO A 57 -17.83 12.62 10.80
CA PRO A 57 -17.60 13.79 11.64
C PRO A 57 -17.63 13.51 13.16
N ASP A 58 -17.67 12.26 13.63
CA ASP A 58 -17.94 11.93 15.03
C ASP A 58 -16.91 11.04 15.75
N GLY A 59 -15.86 10.55 15.09
CA GLY A 59 -14.68 10.02 15.79
C GLY A 59 -14.92 8.77 16.63
N GLU A 60 -15.75 7.83 16.17
CA GLU A 60 -15.82 6.51 16.77
C GLU A 60 -14.65 5.62 16.27
N GLU A 61 -13.92 5.00 17.20
CA GLU A 61 -12.68 4.23 16.96
C GLU A 61 -12.85 2.97 16.07
N ASP A 62 -14.08 2.65 15.63
CA ASP A 62 -14.41 1.45 14.87
C ASP A 62 -14.09 1.56 13.36
N GLU A 63 -13.83 2.78 12.86
CA GLU A 63 -13.68 3.03 11.42
C GLU A 63 -12.29 2.72 10.85
N ARG A 64 -11.26 2.46 11.68
CA ARG A 64 -9.90 2.19 11.17
C ARG A 64 -9.83 0.93 10.30
N ALA A 65 -10.65 -0.08 10.58
CA ALA A 65 -10.70 -1.31 9.80
C ALA A 65 -11.50 -1.14 8.48
N MET A 66 -12.54 -0.29 8.47
CA MET A 66 -13.24 0.08 7.23
C MET A 66 -12.45 1.05 6.37
N GLY A 67 -11.61 1.90 6.97
CA GLY A 67 -10.75 2.83 6.23
C GLY A 67 -9.77 2.12 5.32
N ALA A 68 -9.19 0.98 5.75
CA ALA A 68 -8.23 0.22 4.95
C ALA A 68 -8.87 -0.40 3.68
N THR A 69 -10.13 -0.84 3.73
CA THR A 69 -10.79 -1.44 2.56
C THR A 69 -11.22 -0.42 1.52
N ALA A 70 -11.29 0.86 1.88
CA ALA A 70 -11.61 1.99 0.99
C ALA A 70 -10.38 2.58 0.28
N LEU A 71 -9.17 2.05 0.55
CA LEU A 71 -7.93 2.51 -0.07
C LEU A 71 -7.61 1.73 -1.34
N VAL A 72 -7.03 2.43 -2.30
CA VAL A 72 -6.33 1.86 -3.46
C VAL A 72 -4.86 2.26 -3.35
N TYR A 73 -3.98 1.28 -3.34
CA TYR A 73 -2.54 1.47 -3.22
C TYR A 73 -1.89 1.46 -4.60
N ARG A 74 -1.11 2.49 -4.92
CA ARG A 74 -0.43 2.66 -6.20
C ARG A 74 1.07 2.78 -6.04
N ILE A 75 1.84 2.21 -6.95
CA ILE A 75 3.30 2.30 -6.90
C ILE A 75 3.77 3.69 -7.33
N THR A 76 4.75 4.24 -6.60
CA THR A 76 5.38 5.51 -6.98
C THR A 76 6.56 5.28 -7.93
N ALA A 77 7.07 6.34 -8.56
CA ALA A 77 8.31 6.26 -9.33
C ALA A 77 9.50 5.76 -8.48
N ALA A 78 9.53 6.11 -7.19
CA ALA A 78 10.54 5.62 -6.26
C ALA A 78 10.36 4.11 -5.96
N GLY A 79 9.11 3.64 -5.85
CA GLY A 79 8.79 2.22 -5.73
C GLY A 79 9.25 1.41 -6.95
N VAL A 80 9.03 1.93 -8.16
CA VAL A 80 9.51 1.29 -9.40
C VAL A 80 11.03 1.18 -9.43
N ALA A 81 11.73 2.26 -9.06
CA ALA A 81 13.18 2.26 -8.97
C ALA A 81 13.70 1.26 -7.92
N ALA A 82 13.07 1.22 -6.75
CA ALA A 82 13.43 0.26 -5.70
C ALA A 82 13.27 -1.20 -6.18
N LEU A 83 12.23 -1.52 -6.94
CA LEU A 83 12.08 -2.87 -7.52
C LEU A 83 13.19 -3.23 -8.52
N ALA A 84 13.68 -2.26 -9.29
CA ALA A 84 14.76 -2.50 -10.25
C ALA A 84 16.09 -2.84 -9.57
N ASP A 85 16.36 -2.26 -8.40
CA ASP A 85 17.55 -2.55 -7.60
C ASP A 85 17.49 -3.94 -6.91
N HIS A 86 16.30 -4.53 -6.84
CA HIS A 86 16.01 -5.83 -6.23
C HIS A 86 15.63 -6.93 -7.25
N GLY A 87 15.82 -6.67 -8.55
CA GLY A 87 15.57 -7.61 -9.66
C GLY A 87 16.84 -8.20 -10.23
#